data_AF-A0A2V7HDN0-F1
#
_entry.id   AF-A0A2V7HDN0-F1
#
_cell.length_a   1.000
_cell.length_b   1.000
_cell.length_c   1.000
_cell.angle_alpha   90.00
_cell.angle_beta   90.00
_cell.angle_gamma   90.00
#
_symmetry.space_group_name_H-M   'P 1'
#
loop_
_entity.id
_entity.type
_entity.pdbx_description
1 polymer ?
#
loop_
_entity_poly.entity_id
_entity_poly.type
_entity_poly.pdbx_seq_one_letter_code
_entity_poly.pdbx_strand_id
1 'polypeptide(L)'
;DWKRVRVAQAHGDEKKFGNQDTDGSRSTRHFFEPMRRCGAAARTMLEAAAAERWNVPVSEVEAKNHEVVHRPTGRRAGYGSLAKAAAGQPVPARETLRLKDPKQFRYIGKGQLKLVDGPDIATGKAQYGIDTRLD
;
A
#
# COMPACT_ATOMS: atom_id res chain seq x y z
N ASP A 1 -9.75 7.07 -1.66
CA ASP A 1 -10.67 6.88 -0.55
C ASP A 1 -9.95 6.14 0.56
N TRP A 2 -9.52 6.85 1.60
CA TRP A 2 -8.84 6.22 2.73
C TRP A 2 -9.78 5.29 3.53
N LYS A 3 -11.11 5.47 3.42
CA LYS A 3 -12.10 4.65 4.13
C LYS A 3 -12.10 3.17 3.72
N ARG A 4 -11.47 2.84 2.58
CA ARG A 4 -11.33 1.46 2.08
C ARG A 4 -10.00 0.82 2.44
N VAL A 5 -9.13 1.51 3.18
CA VAL A 5 -7.83 1.02 3.62
C VAL A 5 -7.95 0.55 5.07
N ARG A 6 -7.41 -0.64 5.35
CA ARG A 6 -7.22 -1.15 6.71
C ARG A 6 -5.73 -1.31 6.94
N VAL A 7 -5.24 -0.83 8.08
CA VAL A 7 -3.87 -1.03 8.53
C VAL A 7 -3.93 -2.09 9.63
N ALA A 8 -3.07 -3.09 9.54
CA ALA A 8 -2.91 -4.12 10.55
C ALA A 8 -1.42 -4.23 10.88
N GLN A 9 -1.12 -4.37 12.16
CA GLN A 9 0.25 -4.69 12.61
C GLN A 9 0.57 -6.13 12.25
N ALA A 10 1.81 -6.38 11.81
CA ALA A 10 2.29 -7.74 11.64
C ALA A 10 2.47 -8.40 13.03
N HIS A 11 2.24 -9.72 13.11
CA HIS A 11 2.68 -10.48 14.29
C HIS A 11 4.21 -10.47 14.38
N GLY A 12 4.75 -10.76 15.56
CA GLY A 12 6.20 -10.86 15.76
C GLY A 12 6.78 -12.05 15.01
N ASP A 13 7.47 -11.79 13.89
CA ASP A 13 8.21 -12.75 13.09
C ASP A 13 9.37 -12.04 12.38
N GLU A 14 10.50 -11.93 13.08
CA GLU A 14 11.68 -11.22 12.59
C GLU A 14 12.27 -11.87 11.34
N LYS A 15 12.21 -13.21 11.22
CA LYS A 15 12.72 -13.92 10.05
C LYS A 15 11.94 -13.54 8.79
N LYS A 16 10.64 -13.31 8.91
CA LYS A 16 9.77 -12.98 7.79
C LYS A 16 9.70 -11.49 7.51
N PHE A 17 9.59 -10.66 8.53
CA PHE A 17 9.33 -9.22 8.39
C PHE A 17 10.55 -8.34 8.66
N GLY A 18 11.66 -8.92 9.13
CA GLY A 18 12.82 -8.18 9.61
C GLY A 18 12.61 -7.63 11.02
N ASN A 19 13.55 -6.81 11.48
CA ASN A 19 13.45 -6.16 12.77
C ASN A 19 12.15 -5.31 12.85
N GLN A 20 11.32 -5.60 13.84
CA GLN A 20 10.03 -4.94 14.10
C GLN A 20 10.08 -3.92 15.26
N ASP A 21 11.27 -3.67 15.81
CA ASP A 21 11.48 -2.65 16.83
C ASP A 21 11.06 -1.26 16.35
N THR A 22 10.42 -0.51 17.25
CA THR A 22 9.96 0.85 17.01
C THR A 22 10.37 1.72 18.18
N ASP A 23 11.44 2.48 17.99
CA ASP A 23 11.99 3.42 18.94
C ASP A 23 12.43 4.73 18.26
N GLY A 24 12.90 5.70 19.05
CA GLY A 24 13.65 6.87 18.56
C GLY A 24 12.92 7.76 17.55
N SER A 25 11.59 7.63 17.42
CA SER A 25 10.78 8.29 16.38
C SER A 25 11.30 8.06 14.95
N ARG A 26 11.83 6.86 14.65
CA ARG A 26 12.54 6.59 13.39
C ARG A 26 11.70 5.93 12.30
N SER A 27 10.56 5.31 12.63
CA SER A 27 9.80 4.46 11.71
C SER A 27 9.43 5.15 10.40
N THR A 28 8.93 6.39 10.44
CA THR A 28 8.60 7.13 9.21
C THR A 28 9.84 7.31 8.32
N ARG A 29 11.00 7.66 8.89
CA ARG A 29 12.24 7.85 8.11
C ARG A 29 12.75 6.53 7.51
N HIS A 30 12.66 5.42 8.26
CA HIS A 30 13.09 4.12 7.77
C HIS A 30 12.17 3.54 6.69
N PHE A 31 10.85 3.69 6.86
CA PHE A 31 9.87 3.00 6.02
C PHE A 31 9.23 3.85 4.94
N PHE A 32 9.47 5.18 4.91
CA PHE A 32 8.88 6.05 3.87
C PHE A 32 9.22 5.57 2.45
N GLU A 33 10.49 5.32 2.16
CA GLU A 33 10.91 4.88 0.83
C GLU A 33 10.57 3.41 0.55
N PRO A 34 10.83 2.44 1.46
CA PRO A 34 10.37 1.06 1.28
C PRO A 34 8.87 0.94 0.96
N MET A 35 8.00 1.62 1.73
CA MET A 35 6.56 1.55 1.50
C MET A 35 6.14 2.17 0.17
N ARG A 36 6.82 3.23 -0.29
CA ARG A 36 6.61 3.80 -1.63
C ARG A 36 6.99 2.81 -2.73
N ARG A 37 8.05 2.03 -2.55
CA ARG A 37 8.46 0.97 -3.50
C ARG A 37 7.45 -0.18 -3.51
N CYS A 38 6.99 -0.65 -2.35
CA CYS A 38 5.91 -1.65 -2.26
C CYS A 38 4.65 -1.20 -3.00
N GLY A 39 4.22 0.05 -2.78
CA GLY A 39 3.08 0.63 -3.48
C GLY A 39 3.31 0.76 -4.99
N ALA A 40 4.51 1.12 -5.43
CA ALA A 40 4.84 1.21 -6.86
C ALA A 40 4.86 -0.17 -7.54
N ALA A 41 5.43 -1.20 -6.90
CA ALA A 41 5.43 -2.56 -7.41
C ALA A 41 4.00 -3.10 -7.57
N ALA A 42 3.18 -2.98 -6.52
CA ALA A 42 1.77 -3.39 -6.56
C ALA A 42 0.99 -2.63 -7.64
N ARG A 43 1.23 -1.32 -7.79
CA ARG A 43 0.62 -0.50 -8.86
C ARG A 43 0.97 -1.05 -10.25
N THR A 44 2.25 -1.30 -10.52
CA THR A 44 2.72 -1.83 -11.80
C THR A 44 2.10 -3.18 -12.11
N MET A 45 2.03 -4.09 -11.14
CA MET A 45 1.43 -5.43 -11.32
C MET A 45 -0.08 -5.34 -11.57
N LEU A 46 -0.79 -4.43 -10.90
CA LEU A 46 -2.22 -4.18 -11.16
C LEU A 46 -2.45 -3.60 -12.56
N GLU A 47 -1.62 -2.65 -12.99
CA GLU A 47 -1.67 -2.05 -14.33
C GLU A 47 -1.40 -3.12 -15.41
N ALA A 48 -0.35 -3.92 -15.25
CA ALA A 48 -0.03 -4.99 -16.19
C ALA A 48 -1.14 -6.06 -16.26
N ALA A 49 -1.70 -6.48 -15.13
CA ALA A 49 -2.81 -7.44 -15.12
C ALA A 49 -4.08 -6.90 -15.81
N ALA A 50 -4.37 -5.60 -15.67
CA ALA A 50 -5.48 -4.96 -16.37
C ALA A 50 -5.22 -4.85 -17.88
N ALA A 51 -4.01 -4.47 -18.26
CA ALA A 51 -3.58 -4.35 -19.65
C ALA A 51 -3.69 -5.70 -20.38
N GLU A 52 -3.21 -6.77 -19.74
CA GLU A 52 -3.33 -8.15 -20.22
C GLU A 52 -4.80 -8.57 -20.36
N ARG A 53 -5.62 -8.38 -19.32
CA ARG A 53 -7.07 -8.71 -19.34
C ARG A 53 -7.82 -8.01 -20.47
N TRP A 54 -7.41 -6.79 -20.81
CA TRP A 54 -8.06 -5.98 -21.84
C TRP A 54 -7.42 -6.09 -23.22
N ASN A 55 -6.29 -6.81 -23.32
CA ASN A 55 -5.45 -6.90 -24.50
C ASN A 55 -5.08 -5.51 -25.07
N VAL A 56 -4.52 -4.65 -24.21
CA VAL A 56 -4.11 -3.26 -24.55
C VAL A 56 -2.70 -2.97 -24.02
N PRO A 57 -2.00 -1.96 -24.56
CA PRO A 57 -0.72 -1.51 -24.01
C PRO A 57 -0.83 -1.07 -22.55
N VAL A 58 0.14 -1.43 -21.70
CA VAL A 58 0.20 -0.96 -20.30
C VAL A 58 0.30 0.57 -20.21
N SER A 59 0.85 1.20 -21.24
CA SER A 59 0.91 2.66 -21.39
C SER A 59 -0.44 3.31 -21.65
N GLU A 60 -1.54 2.56 -21.71
CA GLU A 60 -2.91 3.09 -21.83
C GLU A 60 -3.72 2.93 -20.55
N VAL A 61 -3.20 2.20 -19.55
CA VAL A 61 -3.88 2.00 -18.27
C VAL A 61 -3.31 2.89 -17.16
N GLU A 62 -4.15 3.19 -16.16
CA GLU A 62 -3.77 3.96 -14.98
C GLU A 62 -4.40 3.37 -13.72
N ALA A 63 -3.57 3.00 -12.74
CA ALA A 63 -4.04 2.67 -11.41
C ALA A 63 -4.26 3.95 -10.59
N LYS A 64 -5.52 4.22 -10.25
CA LYS A 64 -5.93 5.35 -9.43
C LYS A 64 -7.05 4.94 -8.48
N ASN A 65 -6.95 5.35 -7.22
CA ASN A 65 -8.08 5.32 -6.27
C ASN A 65 -8.87 3.99 -6.18
N HIS A 66 -8.18 2.85 -6.01
CA HIS A 66 -8.76 1.50 -5.86
C HIS A 66 -9.18 0.80 -7.15
N GLU A 67 -8.80 1.35 -8.29
CA GLU A 67 -9.13 0.81 -9.61
C GLU A 67 -8.04 1.08 -10.63
N VAL A 68 -8.05 0.31 -11.70
CA VAL A 68 -7.29 0.57 -12.92
C VAL A 68 -8.26 1.05 -14.00
N VAL A 69 -7.87 2.06 -14.76
CA VAL A 69 -8.67 2.66 -15.82
C VAL A 69 -7.93 2.60 -17.15
N HIS A 70 -8.58 2.09 -18.19
CA HIS A 70 -8.09 2.19 -19.57
C HIS A 70 -8.43 3.59 -20.12
N ARG A 71 -7.43 4.48 -20.23
CA ARG A 71 -7.64 5.89 -20.57
C ARG A 71 -8.41 6.11 -21.88
N PRO A 72 -8.09 5.41 -22.99
CA PRO A 72 -8.78 5.64 -24.27
C PRO A 72 -10.28 5.33 -24.24
N THR A 73 -10.68 4.26 -23.55
CA THR A 73 -12.09 3.78 -23.56
C THR A 73 -12.89 4.12 -22.30
N GLY A 74 -12.21 4.53 -21.23
CA GLY A 74 -12.84 4.69 -19.92
C GLY A 74 -13.21 3.38 -19.19
N ARG A 75 -12.88 2.18 -19.72
CA ARG A 75 -13.06 0.90 -19.01
C ARG A 75 -12.35 0.91 -17.66
N ARG A 76 -12.98 0.34 -16.62
CA ARG A 76 -12.48 0.34 -15.24
C ARG A 76 -12.52 -1.07 -14.65
N ALA A 77 -11.53 -1.40 -13.83
CA ALA A 77 -11.52 -2.62 -13.04
C ALA A 77 -11.05 -2.30 -11.63
N GLY A 78 -11.80 -2.74 -10.61
CA GLY A 78 -11.39 -2.58 -9.22
C GLY A 78 -10.18 -3.45 -8.91
N TYR A 79 -9.29 -2.98 -8.02
CA TYR A 79 -8.07 -3.73 -7.64
C TYR A 79 -8.37 -5.15 -7.17
N GLY A 80 -9.46 -5.37 -6.41
CA GLY A 80 -9.84 -6.71 -5.97
C GLY A 80 -10.07 -7.70 -7.11
N SER A 81 -10.64 -7.24 -8.23
CA SER A 81 -10.86 -8.08 -9.42
C SER A 81 -9.58 -8.42 -10.19
N LEU A 82 -8.50 -7.65 -9.96
CA LEU A 82 -7.20 -7.82 -10.60
C LEU A 82 -6.18 -8.49 -9.67
N ALA A 83 -6.42 -8.50 -8.35
CA ALA A 83 -5.44 -8.86 -7.34
C ALA A 83 -4.85 -10.26 -7.54
N LYS A 84 -5.68 -11.26 -7.85
CA LYS A 84 -5.21 -12.64 -8.09
C LYS A 84 -4.31 -12.73 -9.34
N ALA A 85 -4.68 -12.06 -10.42
CA ALA A 85 -3.88 -12.03 -11.64
C ALA A 85 -2.57 -11.27 -11.42
N ALA A 86 -2.64 -10.09 -10.79
CA ALA A 86 -1.47 -9.29 -10.45
C ALA A 86 -0.50 -10.05 -9.54
N ALA A 87 -0.99 -10.78 -8.54
CA ALA A 87 -0.16 -11.59 -7.64
C ALA A 87 0.57 -12.75 -8.35
N GLY A 88 0.09 -13.19 -9.51
CA GLY A 88 0.76 -14.20 -10.34
C GLY A 88 1.84 -13.63 -11.24
N GLN A 89 1.96 -12.31 -11.35
CA GLN A 89 3.00 -11.66 -12.15
C GLN A 89 4.32 -11.56 -11.38
N PRO A 90 5.47 -11.53 -12.08
CA PRO A 90 6.76 -11.31 -11.43
C PRO A 90 6.76 -9.95 -10.74
N VAL A 91 7.32 -9.92 -9.52
CA VAL A 91 7.53 -8.67 -8.79
C VAL A 91 8.55 -7.83 -9.57
N PRO A 92 8.23 -6.59 -9.98
CA PRO A 92 9.18 -5.77 -10.73
C PRO A 92 10.44 -5.49 -9.93
N ALA A 93 11.59 -5.55 -10.59
CA ALA A 93 12.88 -5.25 -9.97
C ALA A 93 12.94 -3.80 -9.51
N ARG A 94 13.65 -3.55 -8.40
CA ARG A 94 13.61 -2.28 -7.65
C ARG A 94 13.99 -1.08 -8.50
N GLU A 95 14.99 -1.24 -9.35
CA GLU A 95 15.55 -0.26 -10.27
C GLU A 95 14.58 0.13 -11.40
N THR A 96 13.58 -0.71 -11.69
CA THR A 96 12.55 -0.43 -12.71
C THR A 96 11.33 0.30 -12.13
N LEU A 97 11.23 0.41 -10.79
CA LEU A 97 10.08 1.00 -10.13
C LEU A 97 10.01 2.52 -10.33
N ARG A 98 8.90 2.97 -10.92
CA ARG A 98 8.57 4.39 -11.04
C ARG A 98 7.80 4.87 -9.82
N LEU A 99 8.49 5.58 -8.92
CA LEU A 99 7.86 6.23 -7.77
C LEU A 99 7.10 7.48 -8.22
N LYS A 100 5.99 7.79 -7.55
CA LYS A 100 5.23 9.04 -7.77
C LYS A 100 6.05 10.25 -7.34
N ASP A 101 6.01 11.32 -8.11
CA ASP A 101 6.55 12.62 -7.72
C ASP A 101 5.78 13.16 -6.49
N PRO A 102 6.43 13.89 -5.56
CA PRO A 102 5.74 14.50 -4.42
C PRO A 102 4.52 15.36 -4.80
N LYS A 103 4.52 16.01 -5.97
CA LYS A 103 3.37 16.76 -6.50
C LYS A 103 2.15 15.88 -6.76
N GLN A 104 2.36 14.58 -7.00
CA GLN A 104 1.30 13.59 -7.22
C GLN A 104 0.81 12.95 -5.90
N PHE A 105 1.37 13.34 -4.75
CA PHE A 105 0.92 12.82 -3.47
C PHE A 105 -0.46 13.33 -3.11
N ARG A 106 -1.37 12.38 -2.89
CA ARG A 106 -2.74 12.67 -2.47
C ARG A 106 -2.87 12.95 -0.97
N TYR A 107 -2.15 12.21 -0.13
CA TYR A 107 -2.31 12.28 1.33
C TYR A 107 -1.02 12.64 2.09
N ILE A 108 0.14 12.24 1.57
CA ILE A 108 1.44 12.49 2.21
C ILE A 108 1.71 14.00 2.18
N GLY A 109 1.99 14.58 3.36
CA GLY A 109 2.28 16.01 3.52
C GLY A 109 1.06 16.93 3.34
N LYS A 110 -0.17 16.40 3.39
CA LYS A 110 -1.40 17.19 3.20
C LYS A 110 -2.19 17.47 4.48
N GLY A 111 -1.83 16.86 5.61
CA GLY A 111 -2.52 17.06 6.90
C GLY A 111 -3.95 16.52 6.99
N GLN A 112 -4.39 15.74 6.00
CA GLN A 112 -5.78 15.26 5.90
C GLN A 112 -6.03 13.95 6.64
N LEU A 113 -4.98 13.19 6.94
CA LEU A 113 -5.08 11.90 7.60
C LEU A 113 -4.71 12.02 9.07
N LYS A 114 -5.46 11.30 9.91
CA LYS A 114 -5.19 11.14 11.33
C LYS A 114 -4.44 9.84 11.59
N LEU A 115 -3.81 9.74 12.75
CA LEU A 115 -3.22 8.50 13.26
C LEU A 115 -4.29 7.40 13.29
N VAL A 116 -3.99 6.23 12.71
CA VAL A 116 -4.98 5.17 12.48
C VAL A 116 -5.52 4.60 13.80
N ASP A 117 -4.63 4.40 14.76
CA ASP A 117 -4.84 3.92 16.12
C ASP A 117 -5.09 5.06 17.13
N GLY A 118 -5.05 6.32 16.69
CA GLY A 118 -5.25 7.49 17.54
C GLY A 118 -6.56 7.46 18.35
N PRO A 119 -7.72 7.11 17.75
CA PRO A 119 -8.97 6.99 18.51
C PRO A 119 -8.91 5.92 19.60
N ASP A 120 -8.29 4.77 19.32
CA ASP A 120 -8.22 3.66 20.28
C ASP A 120 -7.27 4.00 21.44
N ILE A 121 -6.15 4.67 21.15
CA ILE A 121 -5.25 5.22 22.17
C ILE A 121 -5.99 6.23 23.05
N ALA A 122 -6.67 7.22 22.45
CA ALA A 122 -7.33 8.30 23.19
C ALA A 122 -8.53 7.83 24.02
N THR A 123 -9.10 6.68 23.71
CA THR A 123 -10.29 6.13 24.39
C THR A 123 -9.97 4.94 25.30
N GLY A 124 -8.69 4.58 25.46
CA GLY A 124 -8.26 3.46 26.30
C GLY A 124 -8.63 2.08 25.74
N LYS A 125 -8.85 1.97 24.42
CA LYS A 125 -9.17 0.72 23.72
C LYS A 125 -7.95 0.03 23.10
N ALA A 126 -6.85 0.76 22.96
CA ALA A 126 -5.60 0.17 22.48
C ALA A 126 -5.13 -0.92 23.45
N GLN A 127 -4.65 -2.04 22.92
CA GLN A 127 -3.99 -3.07 23.71
C GLN A 127 -2.50 -2.75 23.83
N TYR A 128 -2.02 -2.70 25.06
CA TYR A 128 -0.62 -2.49 25.39
C TYR A 128 0.01 -3.79 25.89
N GLY A 129 1.35 -3.85 25.88
CA GLY A 129 2.06 -5.03 26.37
C GLY A 129 1.71 -5.40 27.82
N ILE A 130 1.34 -4.42 28.65
CA ILE A 130 0.90 -4.64 30.04
C ILE A 130 -0.47 -5.34 30.15
N ASP A 131 -1.29 -5.27 29.09
CA ASP A 131 -2.61 -5.89 29.05
C ASP A 131 -2.54 -7.36 28.63
N THR A 132 -1.40 -7.80 28.07
CA THR A 132 -1.19 -9.18 27.63
C THR A 132 -1.17 -10.13 28.82
N ARG A 133 -2.01 -11.16 28.76
CA ARG A 133 -1.97 -12.32 29.66
C ARG A 133 -1.38 -13.51 28.88
N LEU A 134 -0.47 -14.24 29.51
CA LEU A 134 0.05 -15.50 29.00
C LEU A 134 -0.65 -16.61 29.77
N ASP A 135 -1.20 -17.57 29.05
CA ASP A 135 -1.72 -18.83 29.61
C ASP A 135 -0.59 -19.85 29.75
#